data_AF-A0AAU9X512-F1
#
_entry.id   AF-A0AAU9X512-F1
#
_cell.length_a   1.000
_cell.length_b   1.000
_cell.length_c   1.000
_cell.angle_alpha   90.00
_cell.angle_beta   90.00
_cell.angle_gamma   90.00
#
_symmetry.space_group_name_H-M   'P 1'
#
loop_
_entity.id
_entity.type
_entity.pdbx_description
1 polymer ?
#
loop_
_entity_poly.entity_id
_entity_poly.type
_entity_poly.pdbx_seq_one_letter_code
_entity_poly.pdbx_strand_id
1 'polypeptide(L)'
;MAPASCSDRGYFCWIWKTTGKCKRTSHYAVYKCQKTCNFCPVPTEAPIPTDIPPTFTTTDQPSECHLEKLLPISRERVRDKQLQGHVIYHQSVVSEIQCEDLCLRIPRCLAYNYQYSGKHDENERACELMNSVVDVKSSVGFSFRLFERNRANKVRGEVIDIEIL
;
A
#
# COMPACT_ATOMS: atom_id res chain seq x y z
N MET A 1 32.42 -12.73 -10.51
CA MET A 1 31.12 -12.64 -9.83
C MET A 1 30.22 -11.74 -10.67
N ALA A 2 29.11 -12.26 -11.20
CA ALA A 2 28.15 -11.44 -11.94
C ALA A 2 27.59 -10.33 -11.02
N PRO A 3 27.37 -9.09 -11.51
CA PRO A 3 26.74 -8.07 -10.70
C PRO A 3 25.35 -8.56 -10.27
N ALA A 4 25.05 -8.43 -8.98
CA ALA A 4 23.71 -8.73 -8.47
C ALA A 4 22.68 -7.95 -9.31
N SER A 5 21.74 -8.66 -9.93
CA SER A 5 20.73 -8.06 -10.78
C SER A 5 19.97 -6.99 -9.98
N CYS A 6 20.11 -5.72 -10.40
CA CYS A 6 19.47 -4.62 -9.71
C CYS A 6 17.95 -4.72 -9.84
N SER A 7 17.29 -4.96 -8.73
CA SER A 7 15.86 -5.25 -8.66
C SER A 7 15.29 -4.81 -7.31
N ASP A 8 14.00 -4.52 -7.29
CA ASP A 8 13.28 -4.29 -6.04
C ASP A 8 12.80 -5.62 -5.47
N ARG A 9 13.14 -5.88 -4.21
CA ARG A 9 12.69 -7.04 -3.43
C ARG A 9 11.75 -6.65 -2.30
N GLY A 10 11.57 -5.34 -2.08
CA GLY A 10 10.71 -4.79 -1.06
C GLY A 10 9.32 -4.50 -1.60
N TYR A 11 8.30 -4.88 -0.84
CA TYR A 11 6.91 -4.58 -1.17
C TYR A 11 6.61 -3.07 -1.09
N PHE A 12 7.40 -2.34 -0.29
CA PHE A 12 7.17 -0.90 -0.03
C PHE A 12 7.94 0.08 -0.90
N CYS A 13 8.64 -0.38 -1.94
CA CYS A 13 9.59 0.48 -2.65
C CYS A 13 8.95 1.71 -3.31
N TRP A 14 7.76 1.54 -3.88
CA TRP A 14 7.00 2.65 -4.47
C TRP A 14 6.68 3.74 -3.44
N ILE A 15 6.26 3.36 -2.22
CA ILE A 15 5.95 4.31 -1.14
C ILE A 15 7.21 5.04 -0.70
N TRP A 16 8.32 4.31 -0.61
CA TRP A 16 9.59 4.90 -0.19
C TRP A 16 10.08 5.97 -1.17
N LYS A 17 9.82 5.77 -2.47
CA LYS A 17 10.06 6.77 -3.50
C LYS A 17 9.16 8.00 -3.33
N THR A 18 7.85 7.81 -3.13
CA THR A 18 6.89 8.93 -3.05
C THR A 18 6.94 9.69 -1.73
N THR A 19 7.39 9.07 -0.64
CA THR A 19 7.46 9.67 0.70
C THR A 19 8.85 10.22 1.07
N GLY A 20 9.78 10.30 0.10
CA GLY A 20 11.13 10.83 0.35
C GLY A 20 12.00 9.95 1.28
N LYS A 21 11.65 8.67 1.44
CA LYS A 21 12.38 7.70 2.28
C LYS A 21 13.49 6.97 1.53
N CYS A 22 13.60 7.14 0.22
CA CYS A 22 14.74 6.68 -0.58
C CYS A 22 16.05 7.42 -0.22
N LYS A 23 16.56 7.18 0.99
CA LYS A 23 17.85 7.69 1.48
C LYS A 23 18.85 6.56 1.51
N ARG A 24 20.09 6.81 1.08
CA ARG A 24 21.17 5.80 1.15
C ARG A 24 21.55 5.40 2.58
N THR A 25 21.16 6.19 3.57
CA THR A 25 21.28 5.83 5.00
C THR A 25 20.26 4.79 5.45
N SER A 26 19.22 4.52 4.65
CA SER A 26 18.23 3.52 5.02
C SER A 26 18.56 2.14 4.49
N HIS A 27 18.76 1.21 5.41
CA HIS A 27 18.98 -0.20 5.11
C HIS A 27 17.86 -0.80 4.24
N TYR A 28 16.58 -0.49 4.53
CA TYR A 28 15.48 -1.00 3.72
C TYR A 28 15.52 -0.44 2.29
N ALA A 29 15.73 0.86 2.11
CA ALA A 29 15.84 1.45 0.77
C ALA A 29 16.99 0.83 -0.04
N VAL A 30 18.17 0.68 0.59
CA VAL A 30 19.39 0.20 -0.06
C VAL A 30 19.34 -1.29 -0.42
N TYR A 31 18.74 -2.14 0.42
CA TYR A 31 18.75 -3.59 0.18
C TYR A 31 17.47 -4.12 -0.45
N LYS A 32 16.35 -3.40 -0.34
CA LYS A 32 15.05 -3.85 -0.82
C LYS A 32 14.54 -3.05 -2.02
N CYS A 33 14.99 -1.82 -2.21
CA CYS A 33 14.39 -0.89 -3.17
C CYS A 33 15.39 -0.25 -4.15
N GLN A 34 16.41 -1.03 -4.54
CA GLN A 34 17.54 -0.52 -5.33
C GLN A 34 17.12 0.08 -6.67
N LYS A 35 16.16 -0.53 -7.36
CA LYS A 35 15.71 -0.07 -8.67
C LYS A 35 14.79 1.14 -8.53
N THR A 36 13.78 1.06 -7.66
CA THR A 36 12.81 2.14 -7.45
C THR A 36 13.45 3.40 -6.85
N CYS A 37 14.44 3.25 -5.95
CA CYS A 37 15.18 4.36 -5.36
C CYS A 37 16.39 4.83 -6.20
N ASN A 38 16.59 4.30 -7.41
CA ASN A 38 17.72 4.63 -8.29
C ASN A 38 19.10 4.43 -7.62
N PHE A 39 19.25 3.36 -6.84
CA PHE A 39 20.54 2.96 -6.24
C PHE A 39 21.30 1.91 -7.04
N CYS A 40 20.74 1.45 -8.17
CA CYS A 40 21.49 0.62 -9.10
C CYS A 40 22.80 1.29 -9.50
N PRO A 41 23.92 0.55 -9.58
CA PRO A 41 25.10 1.06 -10.24
C PRO A 41 24.76 1.35 -11.70
N VAL A 42 25.09 2.55 -12.18
CA VAL A 42 25.04 2.87 -13.60
C VAL A 42 26.24 2.16 -14.25
N PRO A 43 26.05 1.26 -15.23
CA PRO A 43 27.16 0.73 -15.99
C PRO A 43 27.88 1.91 -16.65
N THR A 44 29.19 2.05 -16.42
CA THR A 44 30.02 2.97 -17.19
C THR A 44 30.23 2.37 -18.57
N GLU A 45 29.33 2.67 -19.50
CA GLU A 45 29.52 2.36 -20.92
C GLU A 45 29.46 3.67 -21.73
N ALA A 46 30.29 3.73 -22.77
CA ALA A 46 30.55 4.87 -23.66
C ALA A 46 29.26 5.48 -24.25
N PRO A 47 29.28 6.74 -24.75
CA PRO A 47 28.06 7.39 -25.24
C PRO A 47 27.44 6.62 -26.41
N ILE A 48 26.24 6.08 -26.19
CA ILE A 48 25.40 5.46 -27.22
C ILE A 48 24.59 6.57 -27.93
N PRO A 49 24.39 6.52 -29.26
CA PRO A 49 23.63 7.51 -30.01
C PRO A 49 22.17 7.58 -29.57
N THR A 50 21.62 8.78 -29.64
CA THR A 50 20.26 9.18 -29.29
C THR A 50 19.21 8.35 -30.03
N ASP A 51 18.54 7.43 -29.34
CA ASP A 51 17.38 6.72 -29.87
C ASP A 51 16.08 7.51 -29.60
N ILE A 52 15.28 7.63 -30.66
CA ILE A 52 14.03 8.39 -30.73
C ILE A 52 12.96 7.70 -29.86
N PRO A 53 12.13 8.45 -29.11
CA PRO A 53 11.06 7.85 -28.30
C PRO A 53 10.02 7.13 -29.17
N PRO A 54 9.56 5.92 -28.79
CA PRO A 54 8.45 5.28 -29.47
C PRO A 54 7.15 6.06 -29.23
N THR A 55 6.54 6.52 -30.31
CA THR A 55 5.20 7.12 -30.33
C THR A 55 4.16 6.04 -30.03
N PHE A 56 3.55 6.10 -28.85
CA PHE A 56 2.37 5.31 -28.52
C PHE A 56 1.13 6.01 -29.06
N THR A 57 0.50 5.46 -30.10
CA THR A 57 -0.85 5.86 -30.53
C THR A 57 -1.86 5.31 -29.52
N THR A 58 -2.36 6.20 -28.68
CA THR A 58 -3.47 5.89 -27.76
C THR A 58 -4.77 5.94 -28.55
N THR A 59 -5.40 4.80 -28.75
CA THR A 59 -6.78 4.72 -29.24
C THR A 59 -7.71 5.12 -28.10
N ASP A 60 -8.24 6.34 -28.18
CA ASP A 60 -9.30 6.87 -27.32
C ASP A 60 -10.59 6.08 -27.57
N GLN A 61 -10.73 4.93 -26.91
CA GLN A 61 -12.01 4.27 -26.75
C GLN A 61 -12.36 4.31 -25.26
N PRO A 62 -13.40 5.06 -24.85
CA PRO A 62 -13.85 5.08 -23.47
C PRO A 62 -14.45 3.72 -23.16
N SER A 63 -13.64 2.85 -22.58
CA SER A 63 -14.15 1.67 -21.87
C SER A 63 -14.79 2.21 -20.60
N GLU A 64 -16.12 2.13 -20.55
CA GLU A 64 -16.89 2.53 -19.39
C GLU A 64 -16.39 1.77 -18.15
N CYS A 65 -15.85 2.51 -17.19
CA CYS A 65 -15.16 1.94 -16.04
C CYS A 65 -16.20 1.46 -15.02
N HIS A 66 -16.73 0.25 -15.18
CA HIS A 66 -17.68 -0.36 -14.23
C HIS A 66 -17.01 -0.87 -12.94
N LEU A 67 -15.97 -0.17 -12.47
CA LEU A 67 -15.14 -0.57 -11.34
C LEU A 67 -15.93 -0.62 -10.02
N GLU A 68 -16.98 0.20 -9.88
CA GLU A 68 -17.80 0.25 -8.67
C GLU A 68 -18.56 -1.05 -8.37
N LYS A 69 -18.91 -1.84 -9.39
CA LYS A 69 -19.71 -3.07 -9.22
C LYS A 69 -18.86 -4.32 -9.03
N LEU A 70 -17.58 -4.26 -9.39
CA LEU A 70 -16.68 -5.42 -9.43
C LEU A 70 -15.69 -5.46 -8.26
N LEU A 71 -15.50 -4.35 -7.55
CA LEU A 71 -14.65 -4.33 -6.37
C LEU A 71 -15.47 -4.70 -5.13
N PRO A 72 -15.04 -5.70 -4.33
CA PRO A 72 -15.60 -5.98 -3.01
C PRO A 72 -15.10 -4.92 -2.00
N ILE A 73 -15.26 -3.64 -2.35
CA ILE A 73 -15.08 -2.55 -1.42
C ILE A 73 -16.39 -2.44 -0.65
N SER A 74 -16.43 -3.04 0.54
CA SER A 74 -17.47 -2.72 1.51
C SER A 74 -17.45 -1.20 1.72
N ARG A 75 -18.52 -0.53 1.30
CA ARG A 75 -18.69 0.93 1.39
C ARG A 75 -19.08 1.37 2.80
N GLU A 76 -19.28 0.44 3.74
CA GLU A 76 -19.54 0.75 5.14
C GLU A 76 -18.24 1.20 5.83
N ARG A 77 -17.93 2.49 5.64
CA ARG A 77 -16.85 3.15 6.36
C ARG A 77 -17.28 3.35 7.81
N VAL A 78 -16.73 2.55 8.72
CA VAL A 78 -16.89 2.74 10.16
C VAL A 78 -16.00 3.90 10.61
N ARG A 79 -16.62 5.02 11.05
CA ARG A 79 -15.94 6.22 11.54
C ARG A 79 -15.94 6.29 13.06
N ASP A 80 -15.07 7.15 13.60
CA ASP A 80 -14.84 7.38 15.03
C ASP A 80 -14.63 6.10 15.85
N LYS A 81 -14.03 5.11 15.20
CA LYS A 81 -13.67 3.81 15.76
C LYS A 81 -12.24 3.46 15.36
N GLN A 82 -11.57 2.70 16.22
CA GLN A 82 -10.22 2.21 15.99
C GLN A 82 -10.11 0.76 16.44
N LEU A 83 -9.54 -0.09 15.58
CA LEU A 83 -9.24 -1.48 15.88
C LEU A 83 -8.11 -1.57 16.90
N GLN A 84 -8.26 -2.48 17.86
CA GLN A 84 -7.22 -2.92 18.79
C GLN A 84 -6.67 -4.26 18.35
N GLY A 85 -5.37 -4.48 18.54
CA GLY A 85 -4.69 -5.69 18.11
C GLY A 85 -3.23 -5.45 17.78
N HIS A 86 -2.63 -6.34 16.99
CA HIS A 86 -1.21 -6.26 16.65
C HIS A 86 -0.98 -5.41 15.38
N VAL A 87 -0.35 -4.26 15.57
CA VAL A 87 0.08 -3.36 14.50
C VAL A 87 1.41 -3.84 13.93
N ILE A 88 1.42 -4.19 12.65
CA ILE A 88 2.60 -4.64 11.93
C ILE A 88 3.34 -3.50 11.21
N TYR A 89 2.67 -2.36 10.99
CA TYR A 89 3.28 -1.23 10.30
C TYR A 89 2.56 0.08 10.62
N HIS A 90 3.32 1.17 10.75
CA HIS A 90 2.80 2.53 10.95
C HIS A 90 3.42 3.48 9.92
N GLN A 91 2.61 4.34 9.30
CA GLN A 91 3.07 5.24 8.23
C GLN A 91 2.17 6.48 8.08
N SER A 92 2.79 7.65 7.91
CA SER A 92 2.07 8.85 7.46
C SER A 92 1.65 8.66 5.99
N VAL A 93 0.38 8.93 5.70
CA VAL A 93 -0.27 8.73 4.39
C VAL A 93 -0.99 10.00 3.98
N VAL A 94 -1.31 10.13 2.70
CA VAL A 94 -2.07 11.29 2.17
C VAL A 94 -3.58 11.02 2.12
N SER A 95 -4.01 9.76 2.18
CA SER A 95 -5.43 9.37 2.15
C SER A 95 -5.69 7.97 2.71
N GLU A 96 -6.95 7.68 3.03
CA GLU A 96 -7.40 6.34 3.42
C GLU A 96 -7.15 5.30 2.32
N ILE A 97 -7.29 5.70 1.05
CA ILE A 97 -7.03 4.82 -0.11
C ILE A 97 -5.56 4.37 -0.13
N GLN A 98 -4.63 5.25 0.23
CA GLN A 98 -3.23 4.85 0.35
C GLN A 98 -3.05 3.81 1.46
N CYS A 99 -3.74 3.98 2.60
CA CYS A 99 -3.71 3.01 3.70
C CYS A 99 -4.27 1.64 3.27
N GLU A 100 -5.32 1.63 2.45
CA GLU A 100 -5.86 0.42 1.84
C GLU A 100 -4.87 -0.28 0.90
N ASP A 101 -4.30 0.46 -0.05
CA ASP A 101 -3.30 -0.07 -0.98
C ASP A 101 -2.09 -0.65 -0.24
N LEU A 102 -1.62 0.04 0.81
CA LEU A 102 -0.56 -0.46 1.68
C LEU A 102 -0.92 -1.81 2.28
N CYS A 103 -2.12 -1.94 2.85
CA CYS A 103 -2.53 -3.19 3.48
C CYS A 103 -2.60 -4.31 2.44
N LEU A 104 -3.24 -4.09 1.29
CA LEU A 104 -3.41 -5.09 0.23
C LEU A 104 -2.07 -5.64 -0.29
N ARG A 105 -1.02 -4.80 -0.36
CA ARG A 105 0.32 -5.21 -0.78
C ARG A 105 1.12 -5.99 0.27
N ILE A 106 0.70 -5.96 1.55
CA ILE A 106 1.39 -6.67 2.64
C ILE A 106 0.80 -8.06 2.82
N PRO A 107 1.60 -9.12 2.65
CA PRO A 107 1.22 -10.45 3.09
C PRO A 107 0.94 -10.43 4.60
N ARG A 108 -0.24 -10.92 5.01
CA ARG A 108 -0.77 -10.95 6.40
C ARG A 108 -1.47 -9.70 6.95
N CYS A 109 -1.61 -8.60 6.21
CA CYS A 109 -2.37 -7.44 6.71
C CYS A 109 -3.90 -7.67 6.66
N LEU A 110 -4.54 -8.02 7.76
CA LEU A 110 -5.99 -8.28 7.77
C LEU A 110 -6.82 -7.01 7.87
N ALA A 111 -6.25 -5.91 8.35
CA ALA A 111 -6.98 -4.68 8.58
C ALA A 111 -6.07 -3.44 8.63
N TYR A 112 -6.66 -2.25 8.56
CA TYR A 112 -5.97 -1.02 8.91
C TYR A 112 -6.83 -0.09 9.79
N ASN A 113 -6.16 0.74 10.58
CA ASN A 113 -6.72 1.99 11.11
C ASN A 113 -6.17 3.17 10.30
N TYR A 114 -7.03 4.14 10.00
CA TYR A 114 -6.69 5.38 9.33
C TYR A 114 -7.10 6.56 10.22
N GLN A 115 -6.11 7.37 10.61
CA GLN A 115 -6.34 8.61 11.34
C GLN A 115 -6.56 9.75 10.35
N TYR A 116 -7.80 10.23 10.23
CA TYR A 116 -8.14 11.38 9.38
C TYR A 116 -8.11 12.71 10.13
N SER A 117 -8.11 12.69 11.46
CA SER A 117 -8.02 13.88 12.29
C SER A 117 -7.00 13.64 13.41
N GLY A 118 -5.85 14.32 13.30
CA GLY A 118 -4.74 14.27 14.25
C GLY A 118 -4.76 15.45 15.23
N LYS A 119 -4.13 15.28 16.41
CA LYS A 119 -4.02 16.34 17.44
C LYS A 119 -2.85 17.31 17.23
N HIS A 120 -1.94 17.06 16.28
CA HIS A 120 -0.69 17.81 16.16
C HIS A 120 -0.48 18.53 14.82
N ASP A 121 -1.16 18.12 13.74
CA ASP A 121 -1.17 18.84 12.46
C ASP A 121 -2.43 18.43 11.67
N GLU A 122 -3.11 19.39 11.03
CA GLU A 122 -4.37 19.15 10.31
C GLU A 122 -4.16 18.31 9.04
N ASN A 123 -2.93 18.33 8.51
CA ASN A 123 -2.56 17.65 7.27
C ASN A 123 -1.87 16.29 7.47
N GLU A 124 -1.44 15.96 8.70
CA GLU A 124 -0.76 14.69 8.94
C GLU A 124 -1.78 13.58 9.24
N ARG A 125 -2.02 12.73 8.23
CA ARG A 125 -2.84 11.53 8.36
C ARG A 125 -1.95 10.32 8.58
N ALA A 126 -2.33 9.46 9.51
CA ALA A 126 -1.56 8.27 9.88
C ALA A 126 -2.33 6.98 9.55
N CYS A 127 -1.57 5.92 9.27
CA CYS A 127 -2.08 4.60 8.92
C CYS A 127 -1.39 3.54 9.77
N GLU A 128 -2.18 2.70 10.45
CA GLU A 128 -1.74 1.52 11.18
C GLU A 128 -2.23 0.27 10.46
N LEU A 129 -1.32 -0.58 10.03
CA LEU A 129 -1.63 -1.85 9.37
C LEU A 129 -1.55 -2.97 10.38
N MET A 130 -2.52 -3.88 10.36
CA MET A 130 -2.70 -4.89 11.40
C MET A 130 -2.80 -6.28 10.81
N ASN A 131 -2.22 -7.27 11.49
CA ASN A 131 -2.35 -8.69 11.13
C ASN A 131 -3.24 -9.49 12.07
N SER A 132 -3.75 -8.86 13.12
CA SER A 132 -4.66 -9.43 14.11
C SER A 132 -5.51 -8.31 14.70
N VAL A 133 -6.80 -8.58 14.86
CA VAL A 133 -7.79 -7.68 15.45
C VAL A 133 -8.39 -8.40 16.65
N VAL A 134 -8.41 -7.71 17.79
CA VAL A 134 -8.88 -8.23 19.07
C VAL A 134 -10.20 -7.57 19.47
N ASP A 135 -10.31 -6.26 19.26
CA ASP A 135 -11.47 -5.47 19.69
C ASP A 135 -11.60 -4.17 18.88
N VAL A 136 -12.71 -3.46 19.03
CA VAL A 136 -12.98 -2.16 18.42
C VAL A 136 -13.30 -1.13 19.51
N LYS A 137 -12.49 -0.08 19.62
CA LYS A 137 -12.75 1.02 20.56
C LYS A 137 -13.31 2.25 19.86
N SER A 138 -14.06 3.08 20.59
CA SER A 138 -14.42 4.43 20.15
C SER A 138 -13.20 5.34 20.18
N SER A 139 -12.88 5.95 19.04
CA SER A 139 -11.74 6.85 18.89
C SER A 139 -12.06 7.89 17.82
N VAL A 140 -12.35 9.12 18.25
CA VAL A 140 -12.69 10.23 17.35
C VAL A 140 -11.51 10.53 16.43
N GLY A 141 -11.80 10.74 15.15
CA GLY A 141 -10.75 11.04 14.16
C GLY A 141 -10.12 9.82 13.52
N PHE A 142 -10.64 8.63 13.79
CA PHE A 142 -10.20 7.37 13.21
C PHE A 142 -11.31 6.69 12.42
N SER A 143 -10.94 6.08 11.30
CA SER A 143 -11.72 5.05 10.64
C SER A 143 -10.89 3.77 10.56
N PHE A 144 -11.55 2.66 10.30
CA PHE A 144 -10.86 1.41 10.06
C PHE A 144 -11.50 0.63 8.92
N ARG A 145 -10.74 -0.34 8.41
CA ARG A 145 -11.28 -1.33 7.50
C ARG A 145 -10.70 -2.70 7.77
N LEU A 146 -11.59 -3.69 7.80
CA LEU A 146 -11.25 -5.10 7.79
C LEU A 146 -11.23 -5.58 6.33
N PHE A 147 -10.23 -6.36 5.96
CA PHE A 147 -10.22 -7.09 4.69
C PHE A 147 -10.70 -8.50 4.96
N GLU A 148 -11.78 -8.91 4.30
CA GLU A 148 -12.16 -10.32 4.20
C GLU A 148 -11.14 -11.09 3.35
N ARG A 149 -9.90 -11.26 3.83
CA ARG A 149 -8.91 -12.09 3.14
C ARG A 149 -9.31 -13.57 3.12
N ASN A 150 -10.31 -13.95 3.91
CA ASN A 150 -10.98 -15.24 3.81
C ASN A 150 -11.62 -15.45 2.42
N ARG A 151 -12.00 -14.41 1.66
CA ARG A 151 -12.46 -14.55 0.26
C ARG A 151 -11.33 -14.81 -0.74
N ALA A 152 -10.09 -14.41 -0.44
CA ALA A 152 -8.94 -14.63 -1.34
C ALA A 152 -8.33 -16.03 -1.21
N ASN A 153 -8.54 -16.72 -0.08
CA ASN A 153 -8.21 -18.14 0.07
C ASN A 153 -9.39 -19.07 -0.27
N LYS A 154 -10.60 -18.52 -0.35
CA LYS A 154 -11.82 -19.25 -0.73
C LYS A 154 -12.08 -19.29 -2.24
N VAL A 155 -11.02 -19.47 -3.02
CA VAL A 155 -11.09 -20.31 -4.23
C VAL A 155 -10.76 -21.77 -3.88
N ARG A 156 -10.49 -22.08 -2.59
CA ARG A 156 -10.47 -23.45 -2.05
C ARG A 156 -11.14 -23.51 -0.66
N GLY A 157 -12.47 -23.41 -0.64
CA GLY A 157 -13.29 -23.95 0.47
C GLY A 157 -13.74 -22.96 1.56
N GLU A 158 -15.06 -22.72 1.58
CA GLU A 158 -15.96 -22.42 2.72
C GLU A 158 -15.85 -21.14 3.58
N VAL A 159 -17.04 -20.70 4.03
CA VAL A 159 -17.43 -19.38 4.57
C VAL A 159 -17.38 -19.42 6.08
N ILE A 160 -16.93 -18.33 6.70
CA ILE A 160 -17.24 -18.06 8.09
C ILE A 160 -17.87 -16.67 8.09
N ASP A 161 -19.18 -16.63 8.30
CA ASP A 161 -19.95 -15.42 8.50
C ASP A 161 -19.61 -14.86 9.89
N ILE A 162 -19.29 -13.57 9.96
CA ILE A 162 -19.31 -12.83 11.22
C ILE A 162 -20.47 -11.86 11.09
N GLU A 163 -21.60 -12.22 11.70
CA GLU A 163 -22.70 -11.30 11.95
C GLU A 163 -22.20 -10.13 12.81
N ILE A 164 -22.29 -8.92 12.28
CA ILE A 164 -22.10 -7.68 13.03
C ILE A 164 -23.50 -7.25 13.50
N LEU A 165 -23.76 -7.39 14.81
CA LEU A 165 -24.84 -6.72 15.52
C LEU A 165 -24.51 -5.24 15.74
#